data_AF-A0A2N2E8C9-F1
#
_entry.id   AF-A0A2N2E8C9-F1
#
_cell.length_a   1.000
_cell.length_b   1.000
_cell.length_c   1.000
_cell.angle_alpha   90.00
_cell.angle_beta   90.00
_cell.angle_gamma   90.00
#
_symmetry.space_group_name_H-M   'P 1'
#
loop_
_entity.id
_entity.type
_entity.pdbx_description
1 polymer ?
#
loop_
_entity_poly.entity_id
_entity_poly.type
_entity_poly.pdbx_seq_one_letter_code
_entity_poly.pdbx_strand_id
1 'polypeptide(L)'
;MKKIKDRMILGVIGGVAGNIFKLVIDGYFKKKKIAEIDGPERAAGMLVPPHTVTTKEGRIVGYLADGAVASLLGVSLVYLFSLTGKNRGVLKGAATGQAMWTFIYGVLGTMGATKVTPVSPKTVLTEYLAHTAYGIVTASTILAIGDERLFNGNIPLFPGTVKIKQNEPTHNETNLAQDQQLIKSSIHKVKGI
;
A
#
# COMPACT_ATOMS: atom_id res chain seq x y z
N MET A 1 21.84 -5.62 -1.66
CA MET A 1 20.72 -6.24 -0.93
C MET A 1 19.65 -6.70 -1.91
N LYS A 2 19.07 -7.89 -1.70
CA LYS A 2 17.96 -8.41 -2.52
C LYS A 2 16.69 -7.60 -2.21
N LYS A 3 16.12 -6.92 -3.21
CA LYS A 3 14.89 -6.13 -3.08
C LYS A 3 13.65 -7.03 -3.03
N ILE A 4 12.58 -6.56 -2.38
CA ILE A 4 11.31 -7.28 -2.27
C ILE A 4 10.49 -7.05 -3.54
N LYS A 5 9.99 -8.14 -4.12
CA LYS A 5 9.23 -8.15 -5.39
C LYS A 5 7.74 -8.41 -5.20
N ASP A 6 7.34 -8.88 -4.02
CA ASP A 6 5.93 -9.11 -3.73
C ASP A 6 5.31 -7.84 -3.13
N ARG A 7 4.26 -7.32 -3.76
CA ARG A 7 3.61 -6.06 -3.36
C ARG A 7 2.93 -6.16 -2.00
N MET A 8 2.33 -7.31 -1.72
CA MET A 8 1.61 -7.55 -0.47
C MET A 8 2.59 -7.60 0.70
N ILE A 9 3.64 -8.42 0.60
CA ILE A 9 4.68 -8.52 1.64
C ILE A 9 5.39 -7.17 1.82
N LEU A 10 5.73 -6.48 0.73
CA LEU A 10 6.33 -5.15 0.79
C LEU A 10 5.43 -4.15 1.55
N GLY A 11 4.14 -4.18 1.26
CA GLY A 11 3.15 -3.31 1.89
C GLY A 11 2.95 -3.60 3.36
N VAL A 12 2.87 -4.88 3.74
CA VAL A 12 2.79 -5.31 5.14
C VAL A 12 4.02 -4.83 5.92
N ILE A 13 5.23 -5.06 5.40
CA ILE A 13 6.47 -4.62 6.06
C ILE A 13 6.52 -3.09 6.19
N GLY A 14 6.16 -2.38 5.12
CA GLY A 14 6.08 -0.92 5.13
C GLY A 14 5.09 -0.40 6.17
N GLY A 15 3.88 -0.95 6.18
CA GLY A 15 2.81 -0.56 7.11
C GLY A 15 3.18 -0.84 8.56
N VAL A 16 3.74 -2.01 8.86
CA VAL A 16 4.23 -2.34 10.21
C VAL A 16 5.34 -1.38 10.65
N ALA A 17 6.31 -1.08 9.78
CA ALA A 17 7.37 -0.12 10.09
C ALA A 17 6.82 1.27 10.40
N GLY A 18 5.88 1.77 9.59
CA GLY A 18 5.19 3.03 9.86
C GLY A 18 4.41 2.99 11.18
N ASN A 19 3.76 1.87 11.48
CA ASN A 19 2.96 1.74 12.69
C ASN A 19 3.81 1.79 13.96
N ILE A 20 4.99 1.16 13.97
CA ILE A 20 5.91 1.24 15.11
C ILE A 20 6.23 2.71 15.44
N PHE A 21 6.50 3.54 14.42
CA PHE A 21 6.78 4.96 14.63
C PHE A 21 5.54 5.74 15.10
N LYS A 22 4.36 5.44 14.54
CA LYS A 22 3.08 6.00 15.01
C LYS A 22 2.87 5.71 16.51
N LEU A 23 3.06 4.46 16.93
CA LEU A 23 2.90 4.03 18.32
C LEU A 23 3.86 4.74 19.28
N VAL A 24 5.09 5.02 18.85
CA VAL A 24 6.04 5.81 19.65
C VAL A 24 5.54 7.23 19.85
N ILE A 25 5.01 7.86 18.81
CA ILE A 25 4.46 9.23 18.86
C ILE A 25 3.19 9.29 19.72
N ASP A 26 2.24 8.39 19.49
CA ASP A 26 0.99 8.30 20.25
C ASP A 26 1.29 8.05 21.74
N GLY A 27 2.16 7.08 22.02
CA GLY A 27 2.58 6.75 23.38
C GLY A 27 3.26 7.92 24.08
N TYR A 28 4.08 8.70 23.36
CA TYR A 28 4.70 9.91 23.88
C TYR A 28 3.65 10.97 24.28
N PHE A 29 2.72 11.31 23.38
CA PHE A 29 1.71 12.33 23.64
C PHE A 29 0.72 11.92 24.72
N LYS A 30 0.32 10.66 24.75
CA LYS A 30 -0.53 10.11 25.79
C LYS A 30 0.18 10.12 27.16
N LYS A 31 1.45 9.71 27.23
CA LYS A 31 2.25 9.78 28.47
C LYS A 31 2.38 11.21 28.99
N LYS A 32 2.44 12.20 28.09
CA LYS A 32 2.45 13.63 28.43
C LYS A 32 1.07 14.22 28.73
N LYS A 33 0.00 13.42 28.71
CA LYS A 33 -1.40 13.84 28.91
C LYS A 33 -1.84 14.94 27.93
N ILE A 34 -1.24 14.96 26.74
CA ILE A 34 -1.65 15.84 25.64
C ILE A 34 -2.77 15.17 24.83
N ALA A 35 -2.68 13.85 24.67
CA ALA A 35 -3.71 13.00 24.08
C ALA A 35 -4.42 12.17 25.16
N GLU A 36 -5.71 11.94 24.99
CA GLU A 36 -6.54 11.12 25.88
C GLU A 36 -6.34 9.63 25.66
N ILE A 37 -6.17 9.23 24.40
CA ILE A 37 -6.04 7.84 23.95
C ILE A 37 -4.91 7.73 22.92
N ASP A 38 -4.45 6.49 22.68
CA ASP A 38 -3.50 6.16 21.62
C ASP A 38 -4.18 5.43 20.44
N GLY A 39 -3.44 5.24 19.34
CA GLY A 39 -3.93 4.54 18.15
C GLY A 39 -4.55 3.16 18.41
N PRO A 40 -3.91 2.26 19.20
CA PRO A 40 -4.49 0.98 19.57
C PRO A 40 -5.83 1.10 20.33
N GLU A 41 -5.94 2.01 21.29
CA GLU A 41 -7.22 2.25 21.98
C GLU A 41 -8.30 2.80 21.04
N ARG A 42 -7.90 3.68 20.11
CA ARG A 42 -8.78 4.18 19.05
C ARG A 42 -9.33 3.04 18.19
N ALA A 43 -8.46 2.14 17.76
CA ALA A 43 -8.82 0.98 16.95
C ALA A 43 -9.69 -0.02 17.74
N ALA A 44 -9.37 -0.27 19.01
CA ALA A 44 -10.18 -1.10 19.89
C ALA A 44 -11.61 -0.55 20.02
N GLY A 45 -11.78 0.76 20.20
CA GLY A 45 -13.08 1.40 20.32
C GLY A 45 -14.02 1.15 19.13
N MET A 46 -13.48 0.86 17.95
CA MET A 46 -14.28 0.50 16.77
C MET A 46 -14.88 -0.91 16.85
N LEU A 47 -14.29 -1.81 17.64
CA LEU A 47 -14.61 -3.24 17.69
C LEU A 47 -15.22 -3.69 19.02
N VAL A 48 -14.90 -3.01 20.12
CA VAL A 48 -15.36 -3.39 21.46
C VAL A 48 -16.04 -2.21 22.17
N PRO A 49 -16.92 -2.46 23.17
CA PRO A 49 -17.55 -1.38 23.93
C PRO A 49 -16.54 -0.44 24.61
N PRO A 50 -16.83 0.87 24.73
CA PRO A 50 -15.88 1.86 25.26
C PRO A 50 -15.30 1.52 26.65
N HIS A 51 -16.11 0.97 27.55
CA HIS A 51 -15.67 0.59 28.91
C HIS A 51 -14.71 -0.60 28.95
N THR A 52 -14.54 -1.32 27.83
CA THR A 52 -13.63 -2.47 27.72
C THR A 52 -12.32 -2.14 27.00
N VAL A 53 -12.20 -0.98 26.35
CA VAL A 53 -11.03 -0.60 25.52
C VAL A 53 -9.71 -0.67 26.31
N THR A 54 -9.71 -0.26 27.58
CA THR A 54 -8.52 -0.20 28.42
C THR A 54 -8.24 -1.49 29.21
N THR A 55 -9.14 -2.48 29.12
CA THR A 55 -8.91 -3.82 29.70
C THR A 55 -7.78 -4.55 28.97
N LYS A 56 -7.23 -5.62 29.56
CA LYS A 56 -6.14 -6.37 28.92
C LYS A 56 -6.56 -6.92 27.56
N GLU A 57 -7.76 -7.48 27.50
CA GLU A 57 -8.39 -8.05 26.31
C GLU A 57 -8.65 -6.96 25.27
N GLY A 58 -9.22 -5.82 25.69
CA GLY A 58 -9.46 -4.67 24.82
C GLY A 58 -8.17 -4.11 24.21
N ARG A 59 -7.09 -4.05 24.98
CA ARG A 59 -5.77 -3.62 24.48
C ARG A 59 -5.19 -4.59 23.46
N ILE A 60 -5.33 -5.90 23.68
CA ILE A 60 -4.90 -6.92 22.70
C ILE A 60 -5.66 -6.72 21.38
N VAL A 61 -6.99 -6.58 21.45
CA VAL A 61 -7.82 -6.30 20.27
C VAL A 61 -7.36 -5.02 19.57
N GLY A 62 -7.07 -3.96 20.33
CA GLY A 62 -6.59 -2.69 19.81
C GLY A 62 -5.30 -2.80 19.02
N TYR A 63 -4.27 -3.44 19.58
CA TYR A 63 -2.99 -3.62 18.88
C TYR A 63 -3.12 -4.49 17.62
N LEU A 64 -3.94 -5.55 17.68
CA LEU A 64 -4.20 -6.40 16.51
C LEU A 64 -4.93 -5.63 15.41
N ALA A 65 -5.98 -4.90 15.76
CA ALA A 65 -6.77 -4.11 14.83
C ALA A 65 -5.93 -2.98 14.19
N ASP A 66 -5.20 -2.21 15.00
CA ASP A 66 -4.33 -1.13 14.54
C ASP A 66 -3.21 -1.66 13.63
N GLY A 67 -2.58 -2.78 13.99
CA GLY A 67 -1.56 -3.43 13.15
C GLY A 67 -2.11 -3.99 11.84
N ALA A 68 -3.32 -4.56 11.85
CA ALA A 68 -3.98 -5.07 10.65
C ALA A 68 -4.35 -3.92 9.69
N VAL A 69 -4.92 -2.83 10.21
CA VAL A 69 -5.23 -1.63 9.43
C VAL A 69 -3.94 -1.01 8.87
N ALA A 70 -2.89 -0.86 9.68
CA ALA A 70 -1.60 -0.36 9.21
C ALA A 70 -1.03 -1.23 8.08
N SER A 71 -1.07 -2.55 8.21
CA SER A 71 -0.62 -3.47 7.16
C SER A 71 -1.42 -3.29 5.86
N LEU A 72 -2.75 -3.22 5.97
CA LEU A 72 -3.65 -2.98 4.83
C LEU A 72 -3.34 -1.64 4.15
N LEU A 73 -3.18 -0.57 4.92
CA LEU A 73 -2.87 0.76 4.39
C LEU A 73 -1.47 0.80 3.74
N GLY A 74 -0.49 0.07 4.29
CA GLY A 74 0.82 -0.10 3.67
C GLY A 74 0.74 -0.81 2.32
N VAL A 75 -0.06 -1.87 2.21
CA VAL A 75 -0.36 -2.53 0.92
C VAL A 75 -1.01 -1.56 -0.05
N SER A 76 -2.05 -0.84 0.37
CA SER A 76 -2.70 0.18 -0.46
C SER A 76 -1.71 1.23 -0.98
N LEU A 77 -0.74 1.65 -0.16
CA LEU A 77 0.28 2.61 -0.57
C LEU A 77 1.28 2.02 -1.59
N VAL A 78 1.64 0.74 -1.49
CA VAL A 78 2.42 0.06 -2.54
C VAL A 78 1.67 0.07 -3.86
N TYR A 79 0.37 -0.21 -3.86
CA TYR A 79 -0.46 -0.16 -5.06
C TYR A 79 -0.62 1.27 -5.60
N LEU A 80 -0.74 2.27 -4.72
CA LEU A 80 -0.73 3.68 -5.13
C LEU A 80 0.58 4.06 -5.84
N PHE A 81 1.74 3.64 -5.33
CA PHE A 81 3.02 3.84 -6.03
C PHE A 81 3.15 3.00 -7.30
N SER A 82 2.52 1.83 -7.33
CA SER A 82 2.47 1.00 -8.53
C SER A 82 1.70 1.70 -9.65
N LEU A 83 0.62 2.43 -9.33
CA LEU A 83 -0.18 3.22 -10.28
C LEU A 83 0.50 4.53 -10.67
N THR A 84 0.99 5.28 -9.67
CA THR A 84 1.34 6.69 -9.84
C THR A 84 2.85 6.94 -9.91
N GLY A 85 3.66 5.90 -9.75
CA GLY A 85 5.11 5.99 -9.63
C GLY A 85 5.60 6.56 -8.28
N LYS A 86 6.93 6.60 -8.12
CA LYS A 86 7.62 6.99 -6.88
C LYS A 86 7.89 8.48 -6.72
N ASN A 87 7.58 9.30 -7.72
CA ASN A 87 7.84 10.73 -7.68
C ASN A 87 7.18 11.36 -6.44
N ARG A 88 7.95 12.15 -5.68
CA ARG A 88 7.52 12.75 -4.40
C ARG A 88 6.93 11.71 -3.42
N GLY A 89 7.49 10.50 -3.39
CA GLY A 89 6.95 9.37 -2.65
C GLY A 89 6.74 9.63 -1.16
N VAL A 90 7.64 10.38 -0.51
CA VAL A 90 7.46 10.77 0.90
C VAL A 90 6.24 11.66 1.10
N LEU A 91 6.03 12.66 0.24
CA LEU A 91 4.87 13.55 0.30
C LEU A 91 3.57 12.79 0.02
N LYS A 92 3.58 11.89 -0.99
CA LYS A 92 2.45 10.98 -1.26
C LYS A 92 2.15 10.11 -0.05
N GLY A 93 3.17 9.59 0.63
CA GLY A 93 3.04 8.84 1.87
C GLY A 93 2.36 9.63 2.97
N ALA A 94 2.87 10.83 3.27
CA ALA A 94 2.30 11.74 4.25
C ALA A 94 0.82 12.05 3.94
N ALA A 95 0.53 12.46 2.71
CA ALA A 95 -0.83 12.78 2.26
C ALA A 95 -1.76 11.57 2.34
N THR A 96 -1.28 10.37 1.96
CA THR A 96 -2.08 9.14 2.05
C THR A 96 -2.37 8.76 3.50
N GLY A 97 -1.38 8.88 4.40
CA GLY A 97 -1.58 8.68 5.83
C GLY A 97 -2.70 9.57 6.38
N GLN A 98 -2.68 10.85 6.02
CA GLN A 98 -3.72 11.80 6.42
C GLN A 98 -5.09 11.53 5.81
N ALA A 99 -5.12 11.27 4.50
CA ALA A 99 -6.36 11.00 3.78
C ALA A 99 -7.05 9.75 4.34
N MET A 100 -6.30 8.68 4.58
CA MET A 100 -6.85 7.43 5.10
C MET A 100 -7.31 7.55 6.55
N TRP A 101 -6.56 8.25 7.40
CA TRP A 101 -6.97 8.54 8.78
C TRP A 101 -8.29 9.35 8.81
N THR A 102 -8.35 10.44 8.04
CA THR A 102 -9.55 11.28 7.93
C THR A 102 -10.73 10.51 7.36
N PHE A 103 -10.50 9.65 6.36
CA PHE A 103 -11.54 8.83 5.78
C PHE A 103 -12.10 7.82 6.79
N ILE A 104 -11.24 7.08 7.50
CA ILE A 104 -11.68 6.05 8.45
C ILE A 104 -12.38 6.69 9.66
N TYR A 105 -11.75 7.64 10.35
CA TYR A 105 -12.32 8.16 11.59
C TYR A 105 -13.28 9.33 11.40
N GLY A 106 -13.06 10.15 10.38
CA GLY A 106 -13.95 11.24 10.02
C GLY A 106 -15.16 10.74 9.26
N VAL A 107 -14.94 10.25 8.03
CA VAL A 107 -16.05 9.88 7.12
C VAL A 107 -16.79 8.63 7.60
N LEU A 108 -16.10 7.49 7.76
CA LEU A 108 -16.77 6.25 8.17
C LEU A 108 -17.31 6.31 9.61
N GLY A 109 -16.63 7.04 10.49
CA GLY A 109 -17.13 7.36 11.83
C GLY A 109 -18.46 8.13 11.78
N THR A 110 -18.54 9.19 10.98
CA THR A 110 -19.76 10.02 10.84
C THR A 110 -20.91 9.26 10.17
N MET A 111 -20.62 8.34 9.25
CA MET A 111 -21.62 7.48 8.63
C MET A 111 -22.16 6.39 9.57
N GLY A 112 -21.63 6.25 10.78
CA GLY A 112 -22.00 5.19 11.72
C GLY A 112 -21.48 3.81 11.34
N ALA A 113 -20.60 3.71 10.34
CA ALA A 113 -19.98 2.45 9.94
C ALA A 113 -18.99 1.93 10.99
N THR A 114 -18.53 2.81 11.90
CA THR A 114 -17.59 2.48 12.98
C THR A 114 -17.97 3.23 14.26
N LYS A 115 -17.76 2.61 15.43
CA LYS A 115 -18.05 3.22 16.74
C LYS A 115 -16.87 4.04 17.23
N VAL A 116 -16.63 5.19 16.59
CA VAL A 116 -15.52 6.06 16.96
C VAL A 116 -15.94 6.95 18.13
N THR A 117 -15.25 6.82 19.27
CA THR A 117 -15.54 7.66 20.43
C THR A 117 -15.11 9.12 20.18
N PRO A 118 -15.87 10.13 20.61
CA PRO A 118 -15.39 11.51 20.58
C PRO A 118 -14.13 11.66 21.43
N VAL A 119 -13.21 12.53 21.00
CA VAL A 119 -11.96 12.87 21.72
C VAL A 119 -11.72 14.37 21.62
N SER A 120 -10.89 14.92 22.51
CA SER A 120 -10.56 16.35 22.45
C SER A 120 -9.79 16.74 21.18
N PRO A 121 -9.86 18.02 20.76
CA PRO A 121 -9.10 18.53 19.63
C PRO A 121 -7.58 18.30 19.74
N LYS A 122 -7.04 18.27 20.97
CA LYS A 122 -5.62 17.99 21.19
C LYS A 122 -5.25 16.57 20.77
N THR A 123 -6.08 15.58 21.13
CA THR A 123 -5.92 14.19 20.67
C THR A 123 -5.96 14.11 19.14
N VAL A 124 -6.91 14.78 18.51
CA VAL A 124 -7.02 14.83 17.03
C VAL A 124 -5.77 15.41 16.38
N LEU A 125 -5.22 16.51 16.92
CA LEU A 125 -3.98 17.12 16.40
C LEU A 125 -2.76 16.20 16.59
N THR A 126 -2.66 15.50 17.72
CA THR A 126 -1.57 14.54 17.91
C THR A 126 -1.71 13.32 17.00
N GLU A 127 -2.93 12.85 16.76
CA GLU A 127 -3.20 11.78 15.79
C GLU A 127 -2.84 12.21 14.37
N TYR A 128 -3.13 13.45 13.99
CA TYR A 128 -2.71 14.02 12.70
C TYR A 128 -1.18 13.91 12.54
N LEU A 129 -0.40 14.30 13.56
CA LEU A 129 1.07 14.17 13.52
C LEU A 129 1.51 12.71 13.43
N ALA A 130 0.92 11.82 14.24
CA ALA A 130 1.26 10.40 14.25
C ALA A 130 0.96 9.71 12.91
N HIS A 131 -0.18 10.01 12.28
CA HIS A 131 -0.54 9.46 10.96
C HIS A 131 0.29 10.08 9.81
N THR A 132 0.81 11.30 10.00
CA THR A 132 1.76 11.91 9.05
C THR A 132 3.07 11.14 9.09
N ALA A 133 3.59 10.91 10.30
CA ALA A 133 4.81 10.13 10.51
C ALA A 133 4.65 8.69 10.01
N TYR A 134 3.50 8.05 10.31
CA TYR A 134 3.13 6.74 9.77
C TYR A 134 3.28 6.71 8.24
N GLY A 135 2.64 7.65 7.53
CA GLY A 135 2.66 7.70 6.08
C GLY A 135 4.05 7.94 5.50
N ILE A 136 4.83 8.84 6.12
CA ILE A 136 6.22 9.14 5.74
C ILE A 136 7.10 7.91 5.89
N VAL A 137 7.06 7.25 7.05
CA VAL A 137 7.90 6.09 7.34
C VAL A 137 7.49 4.91 6.47
N THR A 138 6.20 4.63 6.35
CA THR A 138 5.66 3.58 5.47
C THR A 138 6.16 3.76 4.04
N ALA A 139 6.01 4.97 3.47
CA ALA A 139 6.51 5.27 2.14
C ALA A 139 8.02 5.09 2.04
N SER A 140 8.77 5.64 2.99
CA SER A 140 10.24 5.58 2.98
C SER A 140 10.73 4.13 3.03
N THR A 141 10.14 3.29 3.86
CA THR A 141 10.43 1.85 3.94
C THR A 141 10.13 1.15 2.62
N ILE A 142 8.94 1.36 2.05
CA ILE A 142 8.54 0.77 0.76
C ILE A 142 9.55 1.13 -0.34
N LEU A 143 9.90 2.41 -0.44
CA LEU A 143 10.81 2.93 -1.48
C LEU A 143 12.25 2.45 -1.26
N ALA A 144 12.66 2.24 0.00
CA ALA A 144 14.00 1.78 0.35
C ALA A 144 14.21 0.29 0.06
N ILE A 145 13.20 -0.57 0.24
CA ILE A 145 13.37 -2.04 0.15
C ILE A 145 12.64 -2.69 -1.03
N GLY A 146 11.72 -1.98 -1.69
CA GLY A 146 10.97 -2.45 -2.84
C GLY A 146 11.79 -2.52 -4.14
N ASP A 147 11.48 -3.50 -4.99
CA ASP A 147 12.04 -3.61 -6.33
C ASP A 147 11.42 -2.55 -7.26
N GLU A 148 12.27 -1.87 -8.04
CA GLU A 148 11.87 -0.76 -8.94
C GLU A 148 10.76 -1.14 -9.92
N ARG A 149 10.72 -2.41 -10.35
CA ARG A 149 9.73 -2.90 -11.31
C ARG A 149 8.30 -2.89 -10.77
N LEU A 150 8.12 -2.73 -9.45
CA LEU A 150 6.79 -2.65 -8.85
C LEU A 150 6.13 -1.30 -9.14
N PHE A 151 6.90 -0.24 -9.43
CA PHE A 151 6.45 1.14 -9.48
C PHE A 151 6.41 1.74 -10.89
N ASN A 152 6.16 0.89 -11.89
CA ASN A 152 6.27 1.23 -13.31
C ASN A 152 4.93 1.51 -14.01
N GLY A 153 3.86 1.79 -13.26
CA GLY A 153 2.51 2.03 -13.81
C GLY A 153 1.73 0.75 -14.13
N ASN A 154 2.35 -0.44 -14.09
CA ASN A 154 1.67 -1.70 -14.37
C ASN A 154 1.26 -2.41 -13.09
N ILE A 155 -0.04 -2.66 -12.96
CA ILE A 155 -0.59 -3.44 -11.86
C ILE A 155 -1.23 -4.72 -12.41
N PRO A 156 -0.78 -5.90 -11.96
CA PRO A 156 -1.50 -7.13 -12.22
C PRO A 156 -2.75 -7.16 -11.31
N LEU A 157 -3.76 -6.35 -11.63
CA LEU A 157 -5.04 -6.32 -10.92
C LEU A 157 -5.85 -7.60 -11.15
N PHE A 158 -5.58 -8.30 -12.26
CA PHE A 158 -6.27 -9.52 -12.64
C PHE A 158 -5.26 -10.63 -12.95
N PRO A 159 -5.51 -11.87 -12.49
CA PRO A 159 -4.74 -13.03 -12.93
C PRO A 159 -5.02 -13.24 -14.43
N GLY A 160 -4.08 -12.82 -15.29
CA GLY A 160 -4.20 -12.95 -16.75
C GLY A 160 -3.53 -11.84 -17.56
N THR A 161 -3.27 -10.67 -16.99
CA THR A 161 -2.56 -9.56 -17.69
C THR A 161 -1.03 -9.63 -17.58
N VAL A 162 -0.48 -10.79 -17.22
CA VAL A 162 0.92 -11.08 -17.50
C VAL A 162 1.04 -11.11 -19.02
N LYS A 163 1.46 -10.00 -19.63
CA LYS A 163 2.02 -10.04 -20.97
C LYS A 163 3.21 -11.00 -20.89
N ILE A 164 2.99 -12.24 -21.28
CA ILE A 164 4.09 -13.10 -21.73
C ILE A 164 4.78 -12.24 -22.76
N LYS A 165 6.04 -11.91 -22.51
CA LYS A 165 6.90 -11.28 -23.50
C LYS A 165 6.74 -12.16 -24.73
N GLN A 166 5.98 -11.71 -25.74
CA GLN A 166 5.95 -12.39 -27.02
C GLN A 166 7.43 -12.43 -27.41
N ASN A 167 7.98 -13.64 -27.46
CA ASN A 167 9.35 -13.82 -27.90
C ASN A 167 9.42 -13.07 -29.23
N GLU A 168 10.28 -12.05 -29.31
CA GLU A 168 10.68 -11.55 -30.62
C GLU A 168 11.10 -12.79 -31.40
N PRO A 169 10.57 -12.99 -32.63
CA PRO A 169 10.91 -14.16 -33.41
C PRO A 169 12.42 -14.26 -33.45
N THR A 170 12.94 -15.41 -33.04
CA THR A 170 14.39 -15.61 -33.05
C THR A 170 14.87 -15.39 -34.49
N HIS A 171 16.10 -14.93 -34.68
CA HIS A 171 16.65 -14.60 -36.00
C HIS A 171 16.45 -15.71 -37.06
N ASN A 172 16.28 -16.96 -36.63
CA ASN A 172 15.96 -18.11 -37.47
C ASN A 172 14.50 -18.15 -37.98
N GLU A 173 13.52 -17.74 -37.19
CA GLU A 173 12.10 -17.74 -37.59
C GLU A 173 11.81 -16.66 -38.63
N THR A 174 12.52 -15.52 -38.55
CA THR A 174 12.44 -14.44 -39.53
C THR A 174 12.98 -14.89 -40.90
N ASN A 175 14.08 -15.66 -40.90
CA ASN A 175 14.67 -16.20 -42.13
C ASN A 175 13.74 -17.24 -42.78
N LEU A 176 13.14 -18.14 -41.99
CA LEU A 176 12.17 -19.13 -42.48
C LEU A 176 10.94 -18.46 -43.12
N ALA A 177 10.43 -17.37 -42.52
CA ALA A 177 9.32 -16.63 -43.10
C ALA A 177 9.69 -15.93 -44.41
N GLN A 178 10.90 -15.37 -44.51
CA GLN A 178 11.42 -14.76 -45.73
C GLN A 178 11.64 -15.80 -46.83
N ASP A 179 12.22 -16.95 -46.50
CA ASP A 179 12.48 -18.04 -47.45
C ASP A 179 11.16 -18.61 -48.01
N GLN A 180 10.15 -18.79 -47.16
CA GLN A 180 8.82 -19.23 -47.61
C GLN A 180 8.14 -18.20 -48.52
N GLN A 181 8.37 -16.90 -48.30
CA GLN A 181 7.82 -15.84 -49.13
C GLN A 181 8.52 -15.78 -50.50
N LEU A 182 9.85 -15.98 -50.53
CA LEU A 182 10.63 -16.10 -51.76
C LEU A 182 10.19 -17.30 -52.59
N ILE A 183 10.01 -18.48 -51.99
CA ILE A 183 9.55 -19.69 -52.68
C ILE A 183 8.15 -19.47 -53.31
N LYS A 184 7.21 -18.87 -52.58
CA LYS A 184 5.88 -18.57 -53.11
C LYS A 184 5.92 -17.61 -54.30
N SER A 185 6.78 -16.60 -54.26
CA SER A 185 6.94 -15.64 -55.36
C SER A 185 7.53 -16.30 -56.62
N SER A 186 8.48 -17.22 -56.46
CA SER A 186 9.08 -17.97 -57.57
C SER A 186 8.08 -18.94 -58.21
N ILE A 187 7.22 -19.59 -57.41
CA ILE A 187 6.18 -20.49 -57.93
C ILE A 187 5.11 -19.72 -58.73
N HIS A 188 4.75 -18.51 -58.30
CA HIS A 188 3.82 -17.66 -59.06
C HIS A 188 4.42 -17.19 -60.40
N LYS A 189 5.73 -16.92 -60.44
CA LYS A 189 6.42 -16.49 -61.66
C LYS A 189 6.55 -17.61 -62.70
N VAL A 190 6.57 -18.87 -62.28
CA VAL A 190 6.64 -20.04 -63.18
C VAL A 190 5.26 -20.46 -63.73
N LYS A 191 4.17 -20.13 -63.03
CA LYS A 191 2.79 -20.44 -63.48
C LYS A 191 2.16 -19.37 -64.39
N GLY A 192 2.90 -18.32 -64.74
CA GLY A 192 2.45 -17.20 -65.56
C GLY A 192 2.95 -17.21 -67.02
N ILE A 193 3.34 -18.37 -67.55
CA ILE A 193 3.68 -18.58 -68.97
C ILE A 193 2.66 -19.57 -69.55
#